data_AF-A0A1G2YKN2-F1
#
_entry.id   AF-A0A1G2YKN2-F1
#
_cell.length_a   1.000
_cell.length_b   1.000
_cell.length_c   1.000
_cell.angle_alpha   90.00
_cell.angle_beta   90.00
_cell.angle_gamma   90.00
#
_symmetry.space_group_name_H-M   'P 1'
#
loop_
_entity.id
_entity.type
_entity.pdbx_description
1 polymer ?
#
loop_
_entity_poly.entity_id
_entity_poly.type
_entity_poly.pdbx_seq_one_letter_code
_entity_poly.pdbx_strand_id
1 'polypeptide(L)'
;MTENLKNLPRLRNSHNYIGLYVVDFGDHAGVGFTGQEVTELLESEQYKDIKVYKIHNAYPDGKVELRGVRSQLFELEMGMFFYSHDIETAKADYKRLVNLAVINSAPTKAKVHLAKYSDEKFVVAIIFPAEYNDELSSWLIESGYKTQGEATGGITAVGQYYNDKPEVLEMHQLLGSDKFESRCGDELYKYVGLAVQR
;
A
#
# COMPACT_ATOMS: atom_id res chain seq x y z
N MET A 1 7.16 21.17 -8.94
CA MET A 1 8.00 21.13 -10.16
C MET A 1 7.67 19.84 -10.86
N THR A 2 7.08 19.89 -12.06
CA THR A 2 6.85 18.72 -12.89
C THR A 2 8.19 18.37 -13.54
N GLU A 3 8.92 17.39 -13.00
CA GLU A 3 10.06 16.82 -13.73
C GLU A 3 9.50 16.25 -15.03
N ASN A 4 10.01 16.73 -16.18
CA ASN A 4 9.69 16.15 -17.47
C ASN A 4 10.35 14.77 -17.54
N LEU A 5 9.62 13.71 -17.19
CA LEU A 5 10.00 12.34 -17.52
C LEU A 5 10.18 12.26 -19.03
N LYS A 6 11.43 12.03 -19.48
CA LYS A 6 11.70 11.84 -20.90
C LYS A 6 11.02 10.54 -21.35
N ASN A 7 10.23 10.63 -22.42
CA ASN A 7 9.70 9.49 -23.17
C ASN A 7 8.66 8.60 -22.45
N LEU A 8 7.69 9.20 -21.74
CA LEU A 8 6.49 8.47 -21.32
C LEU A 8 5.71 7.97 -22.55
N PRO A 9 5.45 6.65 -22.68
CA PRO A 9 4.63 6.12 -23.77
C PRO A 9 3.18 6.60 -23.64
N ARG A 10 2.49 6.73 -24.77
CA ARG A 10 1.04 6.95 -24.75
C ARG A 10 0.32 5.68 -24.30
N LEU A 11 -0.41 5.76 -23.20
CA LEU A 11 -1.18 4.65 -22.66
C LEU A 11 -2.55 4.54 -23.34
N ARG A 12 -2.89 3.35 -23.84
CA ARG A 12 -4.26 3.00 -24.20
C ARG A 12 -4.97 2.49 -22.94
N ASN A 13 -6.24 2.84 -22.75
CA ASN A 13 -6.99 2.48 -21.54
C ASN A 13 -6.27 2.90 -20.24
N SER A 14 -5.74 4.13 -20.22
CA SER A 14 -4.93 4.72 -19.14
C SER A 14 -5.51 4.54 -17.73
N HIS A 15 -6.84 4.50 -17.57
CA HIS A 15 -7.53 4.24 -16.31
C HIS A 15 -7.14 2.89 -15.67
N ASN A 16 -6.76 1.89 -16.47
CA ASN A 16 -6.31 0.60 -15.98
C ASN A 16 -4.95 0.67 -15.27
N TYR A 17 -4.21 1.78 -15.42
CA TYR A 17 -2.90 1.94 -14.79
C TYR A 17 -2.96 2.74 -13.48
N ILE A 18 -4.13 3.19 -13.04
CA ILE A 18 -4.29 3.89 -11.76
C ILE A 18 -3.87 2.95 -10.62
N GLY A 19 -2.99 3.43 -9.74
CA GLY A 19 -2.39 2.66 -8.65
C GLY A 19 -1.10 1.93 -9.03
N LEU A 20 -0.78 1.82 -10.33
CA LEU A 20 0.51 1.31 -10.81
C LEU A 20 1.57 2.42 -10.84
N TYR A 21 2.80 2.00 -11.07
CA TYR A 21 3.98 2.85 -10.99
C TYR A 21 4.65 3.05 -12.36
N VAL A 22 5.21 4.24 -12.51
CA VAL A 22 6.18 4.61 -13.53
C VAL A 22 7.55 4.59 -12.88
N VAL A 23 8.50 3.91 -13.51
CA VAL A 23 9.89 3.86 -13.09
C VAL A 23 10.73 4.58 -14.13
N ASP A 24 11.50 5.57 -13.68
CA ASP A 24 12.49 6.28 -14.48
C ASP A 24 13.88 5.70 -14.18
N PHE A 25 14.45 5.04 -15.18
CA PHE A 25 15.77 4.43 -15.15
C PHE A 25 16.87 5.41 -15.59
N GLY A 26 16.52 6.64 -15.96
CA GLY A 26 17.42 7.71 -16.38
C GLY A 26 17.57 7.84 -17.89
N ASP A 27 17.81 6.73 -18.60
CA ASP A 27 17.88 6.67 -20.07
C ASP A 27 16.51 6.36 -20.71
N HIS A 28 15.63 5.67 -19.98
CA HIS A 28 14.27 5.36 -20.36
C HIS A 28 13.33 5.32 -19.15
N ALA A 29 12.03 5.31 -19.43
CA ALA A 29 10.99 5.11 -18.42
C ALA A 29 10.10 3.92 -18.81
N GLY A 30 9.74 3.12 -17.81
CA GLY A 30 8.77 2.04 -17.94
C GLY A 30 7.50 2.36 -17.17
N VAL A 31 6.34 1.97 -17.70
CA VAL A 31 5.03 2.26 -17.11
C VAL A 31 4.27 0.98 -16.80
N GLY A 32 3.64 0.95 -15.63
CA GLY A 32 2.72 -0.10 -15.24
C GLY A 32 3.35 -1.14 -14.34
N PHE A 33 4.30 -0.77 -13.49
CA PHE A 33 4.87 -1.66 -12.47
C PHE A 33 3.94 -1.75 -11.24
N THR A 34 3.90 -2.88 -10.56
CA THR A 34 3.24 -3.01 -9.24
C THR A 34 4.15 -2.47 -8.14
N GLY A 35 3.58 -2.23 -6.94
CA GLY A 35 4.39 -1.86 -5.78
C GLY A 35 5.46 -2.91 -5.46
N GLN A 36 5.10 -4.19 -5.54
CA GLN A 36 6.02 -5.31 -5.33
C GLN A 36 7.16 -5.35 -6.36
N GLU A 37 6.87 -5.14 -7.64
CA GLU A 37 7.90 -5.06 -8.69
C GLU A 37 8.86 -3.88 -8.43
N VAL A 38 8.34 -2.74 -7.98
CA VAL A 38 9.16 -1.58 -7.62
C VAL A 38 10.04 -1.87 -6.41
N THR A 39 9.51 -2.50 -5.36
CA THR A 39 10.29 -2.93 -4.19
C THR A 39 11.47 -3.79 -4.62
N GLU A 40 11.22 -4.80 -5.45
CA GLU A 40 12.28 -5.69 -5.92
C GLU A 40 13.36 -4.96 -6.75
N LEU A 41 12.97 -4.00 -7.60
CA LEU A 41 13.93 -3.17 -8.32
C LEU A 41 14.79 -2.33 -7.37
N LEU A 42 14.17 -1.69 -6.37
CA LEU A 42 14.88 -0.85 -5.40
C LEU A 42 15.84 -1.65 -4.50
N GLU A 43 15.53 -2.92 -4.22
CA GLU A 43 16.40 -3.85 -3.48
C GLU A 43 17.62 -4.31 -4.30
N SER A 44 17.57 -4.18 -5.63
CA SER A 44 18.68 -4.55 -6.49
C SER A 44 19.79 -3.48 -6.51
N GLU A 45 21.05 -3.90 -6.45
CA GLU A 45 22.19 -2.98 -6.57
C GLU A 45 22.19 -2.19 -7.89
N GLN A 46 21.63 -2.79 -8.95
CA GLN A 46 21.57 -2.19 -10.28
C GLN A 46 20.58 -1.02 -10.36
N TYR A 47 19.48 -1.07 -9.61
CA TYR A 47 18.36 -0.13 -9.75
C TYR A 47 17.99 0.63 -8.46
N LYS A 48 18.83 0.58 -7.42
CA LYS A 48 18.59 1.30 -6.15
C LYS A 48 18.37 2.82 -6.26
N ASP A 49 18.89 3.44 -7.33
CA ASP A 49 18.83 4.90 -7.54
C ASP A 49 17.75 5.33 -8.56
N ILE A 50 16.87 4.42 -9.00
CA ILE A 50 15.76 4.75 -9.90
C ILE A 50 14.77 5.72 -9.25
N LYS A 51 14.12 6.56 -10.07
CA LYS A 51 13.03 7.41 -9.58
C LYS A 51 11.70 6.72 -9.83
N VAL A 52 10.84 6.76 -8.81
CA VAL A 52 9.54 6.10 -8.83
C VAL A 52 8.44 7.13 -8.75
N TYR A 53 7.41 6.96 -9.58
CA TYR A 53 6.21 7.78 -9.57
C TYR A 53 4.96 6.89 -9.58
N LYS A 54 3.98 7.18 -8.73
CA LYS A 54 2.68 6.50 -8.72
C LYS A 54 1.70 7.21 -9.63
N ILE A 55 0.96 6.45 -10.43
CA ILE A 55 -0.13 6.97 -11.25
C ILE A 55 -1.35 7.12 -10.34
N HIS A 56 -1.66 8.36 -9.96
CA HIS A 56 -2.80 8.63 -9.07
C HIS A 56 -4.08 9.01 -9.84
N ASN A 57 -3.94 9.43 -11.09
CA ASN A 57 -5.07 9.75 -11.95
C ASN A 57 -4.70 9.49 -13.41
N ALA A 58 -5.71 9.20 -14.23
CA ALA A 58 -5.55 8.94 -15.65
C ALA A 58 -6.75 9.47 -16.43
N TYR A 59 -6.51 9.99 -17.63
CA TYR A 59 -7.51 10.66 -18.46
C TYR A 59 -7.77 9.89 -19.75
N PRO A 60 -8.98 10.00 -20.36
CA PRO A 60 -9.33 9.31 -21.60
C PRO A 60 -8.39 9.60 -22.79
N ASP A 61 -7.71 10.74 -22.79
CA ASP A 61 -6.74 11.13 -23.81
C ASP A 61 -5.35 10.48 -23.65
N GLY A 62 -5.20 9.60 -22.64
CA GLY A 62 -3.98 8.87 -22.35
C GLY A 62 -3.01 9.60 -21.44
N LYS A 63 -3.34 10.82 -20.98
CA LYS A 63 -2.54 11.53 -19.97
C LYS A 63 -2.69 10.87 -18.61
N VAL A 64 -1.62 10.93 -17.81
CA VAL A 64 -1.60 10.47 -16.44
C VAL A 64 -1.04 11.55 -15.53
N GLU A 65 -1.55 11.59 -14.30
CA GLU A 65 -1.00 12.43 -13.25
C GLU A 65 -0.14 11.57 -12.34
N LEU A 66 1.10 12.01 -12.17
CA LEU A 66 2.13 11.27 -11.47
C LEU A 66 2.42 11.94 -10.13
N ARG A 67 2.58 11.12 -9.09
CA ARG A 67 3.08 11.56 -7.79
C ARG A 67 4.42 10.89 -7.54
N GLY A 68 5.47 11.67 -7.32
CA GLY A 68 6.77 11.13 -6.93
C GLY A 68 6.67 10.36 -5.62
N VAL A 69 7.25 9.17 -5.58
CA VAL A 69 7.30 8.32 -4.39
C VAL A 69 8.76 8.17 -3.99
N ARG A 70 9.04 8.47 -2.71
CA ARG A 70 10.39 8.30 -2.15
C ARG A 70 10.66 6.81 -1.99
N SER A 71 11.82 6.32 -2.42
CA SER A 71 12.21 4.91 -2.34
C SER A 71 12.11 4.36 -0.92
N GLN A 72 12.47 5.17 0.09
CA GLN A 72 12.38 4.79 1.51
C GLN A 72 10.96 4.41 1.93
N LEU A 73 9.91 4.84 1.22
CA LEU A 73 8.54 4.49 1.58
C LEU A 73 8.25 2.99 1.37
N PHE A 74 8.91 2.35 0.40
CA PHE A 74 8.74 0.93 0.09
C PHE A 74 9.38 0.00 1.14
N GLU A 75 10.22 0.55 2.01
CA GLU A 75 10.86 -0.17 3.13
C GLU A 75 10.10 0.04 4.45
N LEU A 76 9.09 0.90 4.47
CA LEU A 76 8.39 1.30 5.69
C LEU A 76 7.00 0.66 5.76
N GLU A 77 6.63 0.27 6.98
CA GLU A 77 5.25 -0.05 7.30
C GLU A 77 4.53 1.20 7.84
N MET A 78 3.28 1.34 7.43
CA MET A 78 2.32 2.28 8.01
C MET A 78 1.20 1.49 8.68
N GLY A 79 0.53 2.10 9.66
CA GLY A 79 -0.59 1.46 10.31
C GLY A 79 -1.66 2.44 10.73
N MET A 80 -2.85 1.91 10.94
CA MET A 80 -3.98 2.58 11.55
C MET A 80 -4.44 1.77 12.77
N PHE A 81 -4.65 2.47 13.88
CA PHE A 81 -4.86 1.90 15.20
C PHE A 81 -6.17 2.45 15.74
N PHE A 82 -7.14 1.57 15.97
CA PHE A 82 -8.47 1.91 16.46
C PHE A 82 -8.61 1.41 17.90
N TYR A 83 -8.73 2.34 18.84
CA TYR A 83 -8.71 2.02 20.27
C TYR A 83 -10.11 1.81 20.82
N SER A 84 -10.23 0.93 21.81
CA SER A 84 -11.44 0.75 22.61
C SER A 84 -11.11 0.48 24.08
N HIS A 85 -12.09 0.71 24.95
CA HIS A 85 -11.94 0.52 26.40
C HIS A 85 -12.39 -0.86 26.88
N ASP A 86 -13.10 -1.62 26.05
CA ASP A 86 -13.56 -2.96 26.37
C ASP A 86 -13.26 -3.94 25.24
N ILE A 87 -13.10 -5.21 25.62
CA ILE A 87 -12.71 -6.30 24.72
C ILE A 87 -13.84 -6.68 23.75
N GLU A 88 -15.10 -6.51 24.13
CA GLU A 88 -16.23 -6.92 23.29
C GLU A 88 -16.35 -5.99 22.09
N THR A 89 -16.24 -4.67 22.32
CA THR A 89 -16.13 -3.67 21.24
C THR A 89 -14.90 -3.95 20.37
N ALA A 90 -13.73 -4.20 20.97
CA ALA A 90 -12.50 -4.46 20.21
C ALA A 90 -12.64 -5.69 19.29
N LYS A 91 -13.21 -6.79 19.81
CA LYS A 91 -13.48 -8.02 19.05
C LYS A 91 -14.49 -7.79 17.95
N ALA A 92 -15.55 -7.02 18.22
CA ALA A 92 -16.55 -6.69 17.22
C ALA A 92 -15.93 -5.87 16.08
N ASP A 93 -15.09 -4.88 16.41
CA ASP A 93 -14.40 -4.02 15.45
C ASP A 93 -13.41 -4.83 14.61
N TYR A 94 -12.59 -5.67 15.24
CA TYR A 94 -11.67 -6.59 14.58
C TYR A 94 -12.39 -7.52 13.59
N LYS A 95 -13.48 -8.17 14.02
CA LYS A 95 -14.27 -9.05 13.14
C LYS A 95 -14.90 -8.29 11.98
N ARG A 96 -15.40 -7.07 12.20
CA ARG A 96 -15.91 -6.23 11.11
C ARG A 96 -14.83 -5.92 10.10
N LEU A 97 -13.61 -5.59 10.55
CA LEU A 97 -12.49 -5.29 9.66
C LEU A 97 -12.05 -6.52 8.85
N VAL A 98 -11.91 -7.68 9.49
CA VAL A 98 -11.54 -8.93 8.80
C VAL A 98 -12.63 -9.34 7.79
N ASN A 99 -13.90 -9.25 8.18
CA ASN A 99 -15.01 -9.55 7.26
C ASN A 99 -15.10 -8.54 6.11
N LEU A 100 -14.69 -7.29 6.33
CA LEU A 100 -14.58 -6.27 5.27
C LEU A 100 -13.71 -6.77 4.13
N ALA A 101 -12.53 -7.32 4.45
CA ALA A 101 -11.57 -7.83 3.47
C ALA A 101 -12.08 -9.06 2.70
N VAL A 102 -13.04 -9.79 3.25
CA VAL A 102 -13.70 -10.90 2.54
C VAL A 102 -14.73 -10.38 1.55
N ILE A 103 -15.51 -9.35 1.93
CA ILE A 103 -16.58 -8.78 1.10
C ILE A 103 -15.98 -7.90 0.00
N ASN A 104 -15.01 -7.06 0.36
CA ASN A 104 -14.32 -6.14 -0.51
C ASN A 104 -12.83 -6.31 -0.26
N SER A 105 -12.13 -7.00 -1.17
CA SER A 105 -10.72 -7.33 -1.00
C SER A 105 -9.88 -6.09 -0.69
N ALA A 106 -8.95 -6.22 0.27
CA ALA A 106 -8.08 -5.13 0.67
C ALA A 106 -7.14 -4.73 -0.48
N PRO A 107 -6.74 -3.46 -0.64
CA PRO A 107 -5.89 -3.03 -1.77
C PRO A 107 -4.49 -3.66 -1.78
N THR A 108 -4.01 -4.11 -0.63
CA THR A 108 -2.69 -4.70 -0.44
C THR A 108 -2.72 -5.73 0.69
N LYS A 109 -1.64 -6.48 0.83
CA LYS A 109 -1.42 -7.34 1.99
C LYS A 109 -1.27 -6.47 3.24
N ALA A 110 -1.98 -6.83 4.30
CA ALA A 110 -1.92 -6.11 5.56
C ALA A 110 -2.07 -7.07 6.74
N LYS A 111 -1.39 -6.77 7.84
CA LYS A 111 -1.55 -7.46 9.12
C LYS A 111 -2.67 -6.78 9.89
N VAL A 112 -3.64 -7.54 10.37
CA VAL A 112 -4.68 -7.05 11.29
C VAL A 112 -4.48 -7.72 12.64
N HIS A 113 -4.27 -6.93 13.67
CA HIS A 113 -4.11 -7.42 15.04
C HIS A 113 -5.25 -6.94 15.91
N LEU A 114 -5.77 -7.82 16.76
CA LEU A 114 -6.44 -7.44 17.99
C LEU A 114 -5.43 -7.56 19.12
N ALA A 115 -5.12 -6.44 19.80
CA ALA A 115 -4.14 -6.43 20.87
C ALA A 115 -4.64 -5.70 22.12
N LYS A 116 -4.04 -6.05 23.26
CA LYS A 116 -4.36 -5.55 24.58
C LYS A 116 -3.15 -4.83 25.19
N TYR A 117 -3.37 -3.58 25.62
CA TYR A 117 -2.40 -2.82 26.40
C TYR A 117 -2.63 -2.99 27.90
N SER A 118 -3.90 -3.01 28.32
CA SER A 118 -4.34 -3.22 29.70
C SER A 118 -5.79 -3.73 29.71
N ASP A 119 -6.36 -4.02 30.89
CA ASP A 119 -7.74 -4.48 31.02
C ASP A 119 -8.79 -3.48 30.50
N GLU A 120 -8.41 -2.21 30.34
CA GLU A 120 -9.29 -1.11 29.89
C GLU A 120 -8.78 -0.43 28.61
N LYS A 121 -7.82 -1.06 27.91
CA LYS A 121 -7.23 -0.49 26.69
C LYS A 121 -6.89 -1.60 25.69
N PHE A 122 -7.66 -1.62 24.61
CA PHE A 122 -7.51 -2.54 23.49
C PHE A 122 -7.29 -1.75 22.20
N VAL A 123 -6.71 -2.41 21.19
CA VAL A 123 -6.50 -1.82 19.88
C VAL A 123 -6.78 -2.85 18.80
N VAL A 124 -7.48 -2.41 17.76
CA VAL A 124 -7.48 -3.07 16.45
C VAL A 124 -6.47 -2.33 15.57
N ALA A 125 -5.37 -2.98 15.22
CA ALA A 125 -4.34 -2.42 14.37
C ALA A 125 -4.44 -3.03 12.97
N ILE A 126 -4.34 -2.20 11.93
CA ILE A 126 -4.06 -2.64 10.56
C ILE A 126 -2.72 -2.05 10.13
N ILE A 127 -1.77 -2.91 9.75
CA ILE A 127 -0.38 -2.55 9.42
C ILE A 127 -0.07 -3.05 8.01
N PHE A 128 0.45 -2.18 7.16
CA PHE A 128 0.55 -2.39 5.70
C PHE A 128 1.75 -1.61 5.12
N PRO A 129 2.22 -1.93 3.91
CA PRO A 129 3.29 -1.17 3.25
C PRO A 129 2.90 0.29 3.04
N ALA A 130 3.77 1.23 3.44
CA ALA A 130 3.42 2.63 3.58
C ALA A 130 3.04 3.33 2.26
N GLU A 131 3.45 2.79 1.12
CA GLU A 131 3.10 3.26 -0.22
C GLU A 131 1.63 3.03 -0.60
N TYR A 132 0.90 2.23 0.18
CA TYR A 132 -0.54 1.95 0.01
C TYR A 132 -1.44 2.76 0.96
N ASN A 133 -0.91 3.76 1.68
CA ASN A 133 -1.69 4.56 2.63
C ASN A 133 -2.99 5.11 2.05
N ASP A 134 -2.93 5.70 0.87
CA ASP A 134 -4.08 6.37 0.29
C ASP A 134 -5.14 5.34 -0.14
N GLU A 135 -4.73 4.24 -0.76
CA GLU A 135 -5.61 3.16 -1.17
C GLU A 135 -6.29 2.51 0.03
N LEU A 136 -5.53 2.22 1.09
CA LEU A 136 -6.08 1.57 2.28
C LEU A 136 -7.02 2.51 3.04
N SER A 137 -6.68 3.80 3.12
CA SER A 137 -7.56 4.84 3.70
C SER A 137 -8.88 4.93 2.94
N SER A 138 -8.82 5.04 1.61
CA SER A 138 -10.02 5.10 0.76
C SER A 138 -10.84 3.83 0.88
N TRP A 139 -10.21 2.66 0.86
CA TRP A 139 -10.90 1.38 1.00
C TRP A 139 -11.68 1.26 2.33
N LEU A 140 -11.09 1.70 3.45
CA LEU A 140 -11.79 1.72 4.74
C LEU A 140 -12.99 2.68 4.73
N ILE A 141 -12.83 3.87 4.14
CA ILE A 141 -13.89 4.88 4.06
C ILE A 141 -15.04 4.40 3.16
N GLU A 142 -14.73 3.92 1.95
CA GLU A 142 -15.69 3.44 0.95
C GLU A 142 -16.44 2.21 1.44
N SER A 143 -15.77 1.33 2.17
CA SER A 143 -16.38 0.15 2.78
C SER A 143 -17.13 0.48 4.09
N GLY A 144 -17.14 1.74 4.51
CA GLY A 144 -17.89 2.22 5.67
C GLY A 144 -17.33 1.74 7.02
N TYR A 145 -16.07 1.34 7.08
CA TYR A 145 -15.46 0.90 8.33
C TYR A 145 -15.30 2.07 9.29
N LYS A 146 -15.94 1.97 10.45
CA LYS A 146 -15.94 2.96 11.52
C LYS A 146 -15.90 2.29 12.88
N THR A 147 -15.18 2.94 13.80
CA THR A 147 -15.08 2.58 15.22
C THR A 147 -15.59 3.74 16.07
N GLN A 148 -15.97 3.46 17.32
CA GLN A 148 -16.49 4.47 18.25
C GLN A 148 -15.38 5.21 18.98
N GLY A 149 -14.21 4.59 19.13
CA GLY A 149 -13.08 5.16 19.86
C GLY A 149 -12.12 5.96 19.00
N GLU A 150 -11.04 6.41 19.64
CA GLU A 150 -9.96 7.17 18.99
C GLU A 150 -9.25 6.33 17.93
N ALA A 151 -8.84 6.99 16.86
CA ALA A 151 -8.02 6.40 15.81
C ALA A 151 -6.71 7.18 15.66
N THR A 152 -5.59 6.48 15.53
CA THR A 152 -4.28 7.06 15.22
C THR A 152 -3.70 6.34 14.02
N GLY A 153 -2.93 7.02 13.18
CA GLY A 153 -2.27 6.39 12.04
C GLY A 153 -0.93 7.00 11.69
N GLY A 154 -0.18 6.29 10.86
CA GLY A 154 1.12 6.71 10.34
C GLY A 154 2.27 5.79 10.73
N ILE A 155 3.45 6.06 10.16
CA ILE A 155 4.67 5.26 10.36
C ILE A 155 5.12 5.30 11.83
N THR A 156 5.07 6.47 12.48
CA THR A 156 5.44 6.61 13.90
C THR A 156 4.56 5.78 14.81
N ALA A 157 3.26 5.66 14.50
CA ALA A 157 2.32 4.87 15.28
C ALA A 157 2.66 3.38 15.23
N VAL A 158 3.13 2.87 14.09
CA VAL A 158 3.64 1.49 13.96
C VAL A 158 4.87 1.27 14.83
N GLY A 159 5.82 2.20 14.78
CA GLY A 159 7.02 2.13 15.62
C GLY A 159 6.68 2.11 17.12
N GLN A 160 5.74 2.95 17.55
CA GLN A 160 5.25 2.94 18.94
C GLN A 160 4.56 1.61 19.29
N TYR A 161 3.66 1.13 18.44
CA TYR A 161 2.96 -0.13 18.65
C TYR A 161 3.93 -1.32 18.85
N TYR A 162 4.98 -1.42 18.02
CA TYR A 162 5.99 -2.47 18.18
C TYR A 162 6.88 -2.29 19.42
N ASN A 163 7.19 -1.04 19.79
CA ASN A 163 7.98 -0.76 20.99
C ASN A 163 7.22 -1.06 22.28
N ASP A 164 5.93 -0.74 22.31
CA ASP A 164 5.07 -0.94 23.48
C ASP A 164 4.77 -2.42 23.73
N LYS A 165 4.89 -3.27 22.70
CA LYS A 165 4.68 -4.74 22.75
C LYS A 165 3.37 -5.12 23.44
N PRO A 166 2.20 -4.62 22.99
CA PRO A 166 0.93 -5.04 23.55
C PRO A 166 0.71 -6.55 23.33
N GLU A 167 -0.06 -7.17 24.22
CA GLU A 167 -0.41 -8.58 24.10
C GLU A 167 -1.32 -8.78 22.87
N VAL A 168 -0.83 -9.46 21.84
CA VAL A 168 -1.62 -9.77 20.64
C VAL A 168 -2.54 -10.94 20.96
N LEU A 169 -3.84 -10.69 20.99
CA LEU A 169 -4.87 -11.68 21.29
C LEU A 169 -5.29 -12.46 20.04
N GLU A 170 -5.43 -11.76 18.90
CA GLU A 170 -5.76 -12.36 17.61
C GLU A 170 -4.97 -11.66 16.49
N MET A 171 -4.64 -12.41 15.44
CA MET A 171 -3.93 -11.92 14.25
C MET A 171 -4.57 -12.51 13.00
N HIS A 172 -4.74 -11.67 11.98
CA HIS A 172 -5.17 -12.08 10.66
C HIS A 172 -4.33 -11.39 9.58
N GLN A 173 -3.95 -12.13 8.54
CA GLN A 173 -3.28 -11.57 7.38
C GLN A 173 -4.31 -11.35 6.28
N LEU A 174 -4.55 -10.09 5.90
CA LEU A 174 -5.33 -9.77 4.72
C LEU A 174 -4.52 -10.12 3.47
N LEU A 175 -5.21 -10.69 2.50
CA LEU A 175 -4.70 -10.85 1.14
C LEU A 175 -5.06 -9.59 0.34
N GLY A 176 -4.10 -9.09 -0.43
CA GLY A 176 -4.35 -7.98 -1.35
C GLY A 176 -5.22 -8.43 -2.52
N SER A 177 -6.07 -7.54 -3.03
CA SER A 177 -6.65 -7.64 -4.35
C SER A 177 -5.54 -7.37 -5.35
N ASP A 178 -4.75 -8.39 -5.70
CA ASP A 178 -3.79 -8.24 -6.78
C ASP A 178 -4.59 -8.09 -8.08
N LYS A 179 -4.93 -6.85 -8.44
CA LYS A 179 -5.52 -6.51 -9.74
C LYS A 179 -4.58 -6.86 -10.89
N PHE A 180 -3.29 -7.08 -10.58
CA PHE A 180 -2.22 -7.39 -11.50
C PHE A 180 -1.30 -8.45 -10.87
N GLU A 181 -0.96 -9.49 -11.63
CA GLU A 181 0.08 -10.43 -11.22
C GLU A 181 1.45 -9.73 -11.28
N SER A 182 2.15 -9.69 -10.14
CA SER A 182 3.52 -9.17 -10.05
C SER A 182 4.50 -10.18 -10.62
N ARG A 183 5.44 -9.72 -11.47
CA ARG A 183 6.60 -10.51 -11.89
C ARG A 183 7.70 -10.41 -10.84
N CYS A 184 8.59 -11.40 -10.81
CA CYS A 184 9.75 -11.42 -9.93
C CYS A 184 10.98 -12.05 -10.62
N GLY A 185 12.15 -11.83 -10.05
CA GLY A 185 13.43 -12.34 -10.50
C GLY A 185 13.73 -12.02 -11.96
N ASP A 186 14.28 -13.00 -12.68
CA ASP A 186 14.65 -12.87 -14.10
C ASP A 186 13.49 -12.43 -15.00
N GLU A 187 12.24 -12.75 -14.62
CA GLU A 187 11.07 -12.33 -15.38
C GLU A 187 10.87 -10.82 -15.29
N LEU A 188 11.02 -10.22 -14.11
CA LEU A 188 10.96 -8.77 -13.96
C LEU A 188 12.06 -8.08 -14.76
N TYR A 189 13.31 -8.55 -14.62
CA TYR A 189 14.47 -7.94 -15.29
C TYR A 189 14.41 -7.99 -16.82
N LYS A 190 13.81 -9.04 -17.40
CA LYS A 190 13.61 -9.13 -18.87
C LYS A 190 12.69 -8.03 -19.41
N TYR A 191 11.76 -7.55 -18.59
CA TYR A 191 10.73 -6.60 -19.01
C TYR A 191 11.06 -5.15 -18.66
N VAL A 192 12.09 -4.89 -17.85
CA VAL A 192 12.54 -3.53 -17.49
C VAL A 192 12.72 -2.64 -18.73
N GLY A 193 13.27 -3.19 -19.81
CA GLY A 193 13.49 -2.45 -21.07
C GLY A 193 12.23 -2.16 -21.90
N LEU A 194 11.04 -2.60 -21.46
CA LEU A 194 9.77 -2.27 -22.14
C LEU A 194 9.19 -0.97 -21.60
N ALA A 195 8.77 -0.10 -22.53
CA ALA A 195 8.14 1.17 -22.17
C ALA A 195 6.81 0.97 -21.43
N VAL A 196 6.05 -0.09 -21.75
CA VAL A 196 4.78 -0.43 -21.10
C VAL A 196 4.83 -1.89 -20.69
N GLN A 197 4.51 -2.15 -19.43
CA GLN A 197 4.64 -3.45 -18.78
C GLN A 197 3.42 -4.36 -18.96
N ARG A 198 2.24 -3.78 -19.24
CA ARG A 198 0.93 -4.46 -19.29
C ARG A 198 0.01 -3.79 -20.30
#